data_AF-D0MTP5-F1
#
_entry.id   AF-D0MTP5-F1
#
_cell.length_a   1.000
_cell.length_b   1.000
_cell.length_c   1.000
_cell.angle_alpha   90.00
_cell.angle_beta   90.00
_cell.angle_gamma   90.00
#
_symmetry.space_group_name_H-M   'P 1'
#
loop_
_entity.id
_entity.type
_entity.pdbx_description
1 polymer ?
#
loop_
_entity_poly.entity_id
_entity_poly.type
_entity_poly.pdbx_seq_one_letter_code
_entity_poly.pdbx_strand_id
1 'polypeptide(L)'
;MTSTIILNRNNIVSNGLNNTFRFNFTGSSVNFKNQEIALSSLQIYNSQFNINGSLYSNNTFSVLVPTAATYQTVSITLPNGYYSYEDISNYIESQLVSIGAYLIDSQGNNVVYIAMRENATYYSCEITCLATPTSVPSGYSRPSTGLYSLTGTGLPTATNTTRVTVSSNGFSNVIGFSPATYPSSIQTTDQVLLSNISPQVNPVSSYLIRSNLINNRISTPPDILTSFSPQGTSIGQLISIQPPEYQWLLINDGAYSNITLSIVDQDFNNVKFEDSNSLIMLLIRDRKQ
;
A
#
# COMPACT_ATOMS: atom_id res chain seq x y z
N MET A 1 -4.43 -42.66 -3.03
CA MET A 1 -5.67 -42.00 -2.52
C MET A 1 -5.46 -40.49 -2.51
N THR A 2 -6.52 -39.68 -2.41
CA THR A 2 -6.40 -38.21 -2.32
C THR A 2 -6.96 -37.74 -0.99
N SER A 3 -6.14 -37.04 -0.21
CA SER A 3 -6.51 -36.42 1.06
C SER A 3 -6.70 -34.92 0.86
N THR A 4 -7.73 -34.36 1.50
CA THR A 4 -8.03 -32.93 1.46
C THR A 4 -7.65 -32.29 2.78
N ILE A 5 -6.91 -31.19 2.73
CA ILE A 5 -6.55 -30.39 3.90
C ILE A 5 -7.18 -29.01 3.74
N ILE A 6 -7.87 -28.56 4.78
CA ILE A 6 -8.51 -27.25 4.83
C ILE A 6 -7.80 -26.41 5.89
N LEU A 7 -7.34 -25.23 5.48
CA LEU A 7 -6.79 -24.19 6.34
C LEU A 7 -7.75 -23.01 6.32
N ASN A 8 -8.16 -22.53 7.48
CA ASN A 8 -9.02 -21.34 7.61
C ASN A 8 -8.48 -20.40 8.69
N ARG A 9 -9.29 -19.42 9.11
CA ARG A 9 -8.93 -18.47 10.18
C ARG A 9 -8.37 -19.11 11.46
N ASN A 10 -8.81 -20.31 11.83
CA ASN A 10 -8.35 -21.01 13.04
C ASN A 10 -6.93 -21.56 12.89
N ASN A 11 -6.42 -21.64 11.67
CA ASN A 11 -5.06 -22.08 11.35
C ASN A 11 -4.08 -20.92 11.23
N ILE A 12 -4.52 -19.66 11.36
CA ILE A 12 -3.61 -18.52 11.27
C ILE A 12 -2.62 -18.53 12.43
N VAL A 13 -1.34 -18.36 12.12
CA VAL A 13 -0.29 -18.16 13.12
C VAL A 13 -0.37 -16.72 13.60
N SER A 14 -0.40 -16.51 14.92
CA SER A 14 -0.41 -15.18 15.53
C SER A 14 0.94 -14.48 15.33
N ASN A 15 1.09 -13.81 14.18
CA ASN A 15 2.28 -13.05 13.80
C ASN A 15 1.97 -11.57 13.50
N GLY A 16 0.72 -11.13 13.66
CA GLY A 16 0.26 -9.78 13.35
C GLY A 16 0.06 -9.48 11.86
N LEU A 17 0.26 -10.46 10.97
CA LEU A 17 0.22 -10.29 9.51
C LEU A 17 -0.90 -11.09 8.82
N ASN A 18 -1.44 -12.12 9.48
CA ASN A 18 -2.47 -13.03 8.92
C ASN A 18 -2.07 -13.70 7.58
N ASN A 19 -0.77 -13.78 7.29
CA ASN A 19 -0.24 -14.34 6.04
C ASN A 19 0.29 -15.77 6.19
N THR A 20 0.35 -16.31 7.41
CA THR A 20 0.92 -17.63 7.69
C THR A 20 -0.15 -18.53 8.31
N PHE A 21 -0.32 -19.72 7.73
CA PHE A 21 -1.29 -20.72 8.15
C PHE A 21 -0.57 -22.01 8.56
N ARG A 22 -0.95 -22.59 9.69
CA ARG A 22 -0.39 -23.84 10.21
C ARG A 22 -1.49 -24.85 10.51
N PHE A 23 -1.41 -26.00 9.84
CA PHE A 23 -2.20 -27.18 10.15
C PHE A 23 -1.33 -28.18 10.92
N ASN A 24 -1.71 -28.49 12.15
CA ASN A 24 -1.03 -29.50 12.96
C ASN A 24 -1.72 -30.85 12.78
N PHE A 25 -0.95 -31.92 12.53
CA PHE A 25 -1.51 -33.25 12.41
C PHE A 25 -1.94 -33.79 13.78
N THR A 26 -3.08 -34.49 13.83
CA THR A 26 -3.60 -35.12 15.05
C THR A 26 -2.84 -36.42 15.33
N GLY A 27 -2.23 -36.53 16.51
CA GLY A 27 -1.72 -37.80 17.03
C GLY A 27 -0.24 -38.13 16.76
N SER A 28 0.51 -37.27 16.05
CA SER A 28 2.00 -37.19 15.93
C SER A 28 2.39 -36.70 14.51
N SER A 29 3.61 -36.97 14.06
CA SER A 29 4.08 -36.64 12.71
C SER A 29 3.53 -37.59 11.65
N VAL A 30 3.14 -37.06 10.49
CA VAL A 30 2.81 -37.84 9.30
C VAL A 30 4.08 -38.05 8.48
N ASN A 31 4.31 -39.28 8.03
CA ASN A 31 5.44 -39.62 7.16
C ASN A 31 4.99 -39.54 5.69
N PHE A 32 5.49 -38.53 4.98
CA PHE A 32 5.25 -38.37 3.54
C PHE A 32 6.33 -39.15 2.78
N LYS A 33 5.90 -40.01 1.86
CA LYS A 33 6.79 -40.77 0.98
C LYS A 33 6.21 -40.89 -0.42
N ASN A 34 6.91 -40.37 -1.43
CA ASN A 34 6.42 -40.34 -2.81
C ASN A 34 5.01 -39.73 -2.93
N GLN A 35 4.77 -38.61 -2.24
CA GLN A 35 3.49 -37.91 -2.28
C GLN A 35 3.64 -36.56 -2.97
N GLU A 36 2.54 -36.09 -3.55
CA GLU A 36 2.44 -34.80 -4.23
C GLU A 36 1.38 -33.93 -3.55
N ILE A 37 1.60 -32.62 -3.56
CA ILE A 37 0.67 -31.61 -3.07
C ILE A 37 0.29 -30.64 -4.17
N ALA A 38 -0.95 -30.17 -4.16
CA ALA A 38 -1.44 -29.12 -5.03
C ALA A 38 -2.39 -28.18 -4.28
N LEU A 39 -2.43 -26.91 -4.70
CA LEU A 39 -3.49 -25.99 -4.30
C LEU A 39 -4.76 -26.34 -5.09
N SER A 40 -5.88 -26.55 -4.40
CA SER A 40 -7.18 -26.78 -5.05
C SER A 40 -8.04 -25.53 -5.12
N SER A 41 -8.09 -24.76 -4.03
CA SER A 41 -8.71 -23.44 -4.04
C SER A 41 -8.15 -22.55 -2.95
N LEU A 42 -8.27 -21.24 -3.16
CA LEU A 42 -7.95 -20.21 -2.18
C LEU A 42 -9.01 -19.11 -2.25
N GLN A 43 -9.57 -18.77 -1.10
CA GLN A 43 -10.48 -17.65 -0.92
C GLN A 43 -9.95 -16.77 0.22
N ILE A 44 -9.53 -15.55 -0.10
CA ILE A 44 -9.05 -14.57 0.88
C ILE A 44 -9.61 -13.19 0.53
N TYR A 45 -9.88 -12.33 1.53
CA TYR A 45 -10.26 -10.95 1.24
C TYR A 45 -9.04 -10.12 0.85
N ASN A 46 -9.17 -9.33 -0.22
CA ASN A 46 -8.22 -8.28 -0.55
C ASN A 46 -8.33 -7.19 0.53
N SER A 47 -7.51 -7.32 1.56
CA SER A 47 -7.49 -6.45 2.73
C SER A 47 -6.10 -5.88 2.97
N GLN A 48 -5.29 -5.80 1.91
CA GLN A 48 -3.95 -5.28 2.00
C GLN A 48 -3.96 -3.76 1.87
N PHE A 49 -3.37 -3.09 2.85
CA PHE A 49 -3.14 -1.66 2.79
C PHE A 49 -1.93 -1.35 1.93
N ASN A 50 -2.03 -0.30 1.11
CA ASN A 50 -0.91 0.19 0.33
C ASN A 50 -0.08 1.22 1.10
N ILE A 51 -0.67 1.91 2.08
CA ILE A 51 0.04 2.77 3.03
C ILE A 51 0.09 2.05 4.38
N ASN A 52 1.31 1.76 4.85
CA ASN A 52 1.54 1.17 6.15
C ASN A 52 2.89 1.63 6.73
N GLY A 53 2.84 2.39 7.82
CA GLY A 53 4.05 2.93 8.45
C GLY A 53 5.00 1.86 9.01
N SER A 54 4.47 0.71 9.44
CA SER A 54 5.28 -0.37 10.04
C SER A 54 5.84 -1.34 9.02
N LEU A 55 5.08 -1.67 7.96
CA LEU A 55 5.54 -2.60 6.92
C LEU A 55 6.39 -1.92 5.85
N TYR A 56 6.00 -0.73 5.40
CA TYR A 56 6.56 -0.11 4.21
C TYR A 56 7.27 1.23 4.48
N SER A 57 7.14 1.78 5.70
CA SER A 57 7.68 3.11 6.05
C SER A 57 7.28 4.18 5.02
N ASN A 58 6.04 4.12 4.52
CA ASN A 58 5.57 4.91 3.39
C ASN A 58 4.41 5.86 3.76
N ASN A 59 4.31 6.25 5.02
CA ASN A 59 3.18 7.02 5.53
C ASN A 59 3.54 8.45 5.95
N THR A 60 4.76 8.93 5.71
CA THR A 60 5.19 10.26 6.15
C THR A 60 5.80 11.07 5.01
N PHE A 61 5.46 12.36 4.97
CA PHE A 61 6.05 13.36 4.07
C PHE A 61 5.77 14.76 4.64
N SER A 62 6.17 15.82 3.95
CA SER A 62 5.85 17.19 4.40
C SER A 62 5.47 18.10 3.25
N VAL A 63 4.63 19.08 3.56
CA VAL A 63 4.23 20.15 2.64
C VAL A 63 4.73 21.47 3.21
N LEU A 64 5.29 22.32 2.37
CA LEU A 64 5.71 23.67 2.71
C LEU A 64 4.68 24.63 2.13
N VAL A 65 3.96 25.31 3.01
CA VAL A 65 2.98 26.33 2.63
C VAL A 65 3.57 27.73 2.82
N PRO A 66 3.55 28.59 1.80
CA PRO A 66 3.96 29.98 1.92
C PRO A 66 3.15 30.71 2.99
N THR A 67 3.81 31.50 3.84
CA THR A 67 3.14 32.39 4.80
C THR A 67 4.06 33.55 5.20
N ALA A 68 3.51 34.76 5.30
CA ALA A 68 4.30 35.97 5.47
C ALA A 68 5.54 35.98 4.53
N ALA A 69 6.74 36.22 5.06
CA ALA A 69 7.98 36.21 4.29
C ALA A 69 8.71 34.84 4.27
N THR A 70 8.05 33.74 4.67
CA THR A 70 8.66 32.41 4.85
C THR A 70 7.74 31.27 4.39
N TYR A 71 8.14 30.03 4.67
CA TYR A 71 7.33 28.84 4.55
C TYR A 71 7.05 28.23 5.93
N GLN A 72 5.83 27.78 6.14
CA GLN A 72 5.49 26.88 7.25
C GLN A 72 5.60 25.44 6.76
N THR A 73 6.39 24.62 7.45
CA THR A 73 6.45 23.18 7.20
C THR A 73 5.30 22.48 7.92
N VAL A 74 4.57 21.65 7.18
CA VAL A 74 3.46 20.84 7.64
C VAL A 74 3.86 19.38 7.47
N SER A 75 4.19 18.72 8.58
CA SER A 75 4.50 17.29 8.57
C SER A 75 3.22 16.48 8.53
N ILE A 76 3.09 15.62 7.52
CA ILE A 76 1.90 14.82 7.27
C ILE A 76 2.23 13.37 7.55
N THR A 77 1.41 12.74 8.40
CA THR A 77 1.43 11.29 8.65
C THR A 77 0.09 10.70 8.24
N LEU A 78 0.11 9.87 7.21
CA LEU A 78 -1.05 9.10 6.76
C LEU A 78 -1.31 7.95 7.75
N PRO A 79 -2.55 7.75 8.21
CA PRO A 79 -2.96 6.53 8.89
C PRO A 79 -2.79 5.32 7.96
N ASN A 80 -2.53 4.14 8.51
CA ASN A 80 -2.47 2.92 7.72
C ASN A 80 -3.81 2.68 7.00
N GLY A 81 -3.76 2.38 5.71
CA GLY A 81 -4.98 2.23 4.92
C GLY A 81 -4.70 2.03 3.43
N TYR A 82 -5.78 1.94 2.67
CA TYR A 82 -5.75 1.92 1.22
C TYR A 82 -6.05 3.33 0.68
N TYR A 83 -5.13 3.92 -0.07
CA TYR A 83 -5.24 5.28 -0.59
C TYR A 83 -4.97 5.33 -2.09
N SER A 84 -5.88 5.95 -2.84
CA SER A 84 -5.59 6.50 -4.16
C SER A 84 -4.84 7.84 -4.03
N TYR A 85 -4.35 8.39 -5.15
CA TYR A 85 -3.77 9.75 -5.12
C TYR A 85 -4.79 10.82 -4.74
N GLU A 86 -6.06 10.63 -5.11
CA GLU A 86 -7.15 11.51 -4.71
C GLU A 86 -7.36 11.47 -3.20
N ASP A 87 -7.34 10.27 -2.59
CA ASP A 87 -7.44 10.13 -1.13
C ASP A 87 -6.25 10.80 -0.41
N ILE A 88 -5.03 10.67 -0.96
CA ILE A 88 -3.85 11.37 -0.44
C ILE A 88 -4.04 12.89 -0.55
N SER A 89 -4.52 13.39 -1.69
CA SER A 89 -4.78 14.82 -1.89
C SER A 89 -5.83 15.36 -0.92
N ASN A 90 -6.93 14.63 -0.73
CA ASN A 90 -7.99 14.97 0.23
C ASN A 90 -7.47 14.96 1.67
N TYR A 91 -6.58 14.01 2.00
CA TYR A 91 -5.94 14.00 3.31
C TYR A 91 -5.02 15.20 3.51
N ILE A 92 -4.20 15.56 2.50
CA ILE A 92 -3.38 16.79 2.55
C ILE A 92 -4.27 18.01 2.79
N GLU A 93 -5.37 18.13 2.05
CA GLU A 93 -6.34 19.21 2.24
C GLU A 93 -6.86 19.26 3.68
N SER A 94 -7.27 18.13 4.25
CA SER A 94 -7.75 18.07 5.63
C SER A 94 -6.70 18.56 6.64
N GLN A 95 -5.42 18.22 6.43
CA GLN A 95 -4.32 18.66 7.29
C GLN A 95 -4.07 20.16 7.14
N LEU A 96 -4.10 20.69 5.92
CA LEU A 96 -3.96 22.13 5.66
C LEU A 96 -5.13 22.94 6.22
N VAL A 97 -6.35 22.42 6.13
CA VAL A 97 -7.54 23.02 6.74
C VAL A 97 -7.41 23.06 8.26
N SER A 98 -6.93 21.97 8.87
CA SER A 98 -6.77 21.90 10.33
C SER A 98 -5.83 22.96 10.90
N ILE A 99 -4.81 23.37 10.14
CA ILE A 99 -3.84 24.41 10.54
C ILE A 99 -4.23 25.80 10.03
N GLY A 100 -5.32 25.93 9.26
CA GLY A 100 -5.77 27.19 8.67
C GLY A 100 -4.97 27.69 7.46
N ALA A 101 -4.33 26.80 6.70
CA ALA A 101 -3.59 27.12 5.48
C ALA A 101 -4.46 26.94 4.22
N TYR A 102 -5.60 27.62 4.17
CA TYR A 102 -6.57 27.57 3.07
C TYR A 102 -7.30 28.92 2.94
N LEU A 103 -7.99 29.13 1.82
CA LEU A 103 -8.99 30.20 1.67
C LEU A 103 -10.37 29.59 1.43
N ILE A 104 -11.42 30.38 1.62
CA ILE A 104 -12.81 29.95 1.41
C ILE A 104 -13.34 30.68 0.18
N ASP A 105 -13.83 29.96 -0.82
CA ASP A 105 -14.42 30.54 -2.04
C ASP A 105 -15.83 31.11 -1.80
N SER A 106 -16.46 31.68 -2.83
CA SER A 106 -17.79 32.29 -2.72
C SER A 106 -18.93 31.28 -2.53
N GLN A 107 -18.65 30.00 -2.76
CA GLN A 107 -19.53 28.87 -2.56
C GLN A 107 -19.36 28.23 -1.17
N GLY A 108 -18.35 28.67 -0.40
CA GLY A 108 -18.04 28.16 0.92
C GLY A 108 -17.10 26.94 0.92
N ASN A 109 -16.48 26.61 -0.21
CA ASN A 109 -15.51 25.51 -0.29
C ASN A 109 -14.14 25.97 0.17
N ASN A 110 -13.42 25.07 0.83
CA ASN A 110 -12.03 25.29 1.18
C ASN A 110 -11.15 25.09 -0.05
N VAL A 111 -10.25 26.03 -0.30
CA VAL A 111 -9.31 26.01 -1.42
C VAL A 111 -7.91 25.94 -0.85
N VAL A 112 -7.24 24.83 -1.14
CA VAL A 112 -5.82 24.60 -0.88
C VAL A 112 -5.01 24.71 -2.16
N TYR A 113 -3.75 25.09 -2.03
CA TYR A 113 -2.88 25.43 -3.16
C TYR A 113 -1.99 24.26 -3.60
N ILE A 114 -2.37 23.03 -3.27
CA ILE A 114 -1.63 21.83 -3.62
C ILE A 114 -2.58 20.66 -3.88
N ALA A 115 -2.28 19.86 -4.90
CA ALA A 115 -3.00 18.62 -5.17
C ALA A 115 -2.07 17.54 -5.73
N MET A 116 -2.44 16.29 -5.51
CA MET A 116 -1.82 15.12 -6.14
C MET A 116 -2.85 14.38 -6.97
N ARG A 117 -2.49 13.97 -8.19
CA ARG A 117 -3.39 13.26 -9.11
C ARG A 117 -2.65 12.17 -9.88
N GLU A 118 -3.40 11.19 -10.38
CA GLU A 118 -2.88 10.28 -11.39
C GLU A 118 -2.81 10.98 -12.76
N ASN A 119 -1.72 10.76 -13.47
CA ASN A 119 -1.60 11.09 -14.88
C ASN A 119 -1.41 9.80 -15.69
N ALA A 120 -2.53 9.26 -16.18
CA ALA A 120 -2.57 8.00 -16.91
C ALA A 120 -1.79 8.04 -18.24
N THR A 121 -1.71 9.21 -18.89
CA THR A 121 -0.97 9.39 -20.15
C THR A 121 0.52 9.10 -19.98
N TYR A 122 1.09 9.52 -18.84
CA TYR A 122 2.52 9.36 -18.56
C TYR A 122 2.82 8.26 -17.53
N TYR A 123 1.80 7.52 -17.07
CA TYR A 123 1.93 6.55 -15.98
C TYR A 123 2.71 7.14 -14.80
N SER A 124 2.30 8.33 -14.34
CA SER A 124 3.02 9.10 -13.33
C SER A 124 2.07 9.68 -12.30
N CYS A 125 2.62 10.02 -11.13
CA CYS A 125 1.95 10.92 -10.21
C CYS A 125 2.20 12.35 -10.67
N GLU A 126 1.15 13.16 -10.69
CA GLU A 126 1.23 14.59 -10.96
C GLU A 126 1.01 15.36 -9.65
N ILE A 127 1.98 16.18 -9.29
CA ILE A 127 1.87 17.14 -8.19
C ILE A 127 1.62 18.51 -8.79
N THR A 128 0.46 19.09 -8.47
CA THR A 128 0.15 20.48 -8.78
C THR A 128 0.44 21.34 -7.57
N CYS A 129 1.34 22.30 -7.71
CA CYS A 129 1.67 23.30 -6.71
C CYS A 129 1.26 24.68 -7.23
N LEU A 130 0.23 25.27 -6.63
CA LEU A 130 -0.32 26.55 -7.04
C LEU A 130 0.34 27.71 -6.29
N ALA A 131 0.38 28.87 -6.94
CA ALA A 131 0.84 30.11 -6.36
C ALA A 131 -0.14 30.59 -5.28
N THR A 132 0.34 30.74 -4.05
CA THR A 132 -0.46 31.26 -2.95
C THR A 132 -0.57 32.78 -3.09
N PRO A 133 -1.78 33.38 -3.04
CA PRO A 133 -1.97 34.79 -3.27
C PRO A 133 -1.48 35.63 -2.08
N THR A 134 -0.96 36.83 -2.35
CA THR A 134 -0.47 37.75 -1.31
C THR A 134 -1.57 38.57 -0.64
N SER A 135 -2.75 38.60 -1.26
CA SER A 135 -3.96 39.25 -0.75
C SER A 135 -5.15 38.34 -1.01
N VAL A 136 -6.24 38.55 -0.28
CA VAL A 136 -7.46 37.73 -0.46
C VAL A 136 -8.04 38.05 -1.84
N PRO A 137 -8.15 37.07 -2.76
CA PRO A 137 -8.74 37.31 -4.08
C PRO A 137 -10.21 37.72 -3.98
N SER A 138 -10.72 38.40 -5.01
CA SER A 138 -12.14 38.75 -5.07
C SER A 138 -13.03 37.51 -4.99
N GLY A 139 -14.04 37.55 -4.13
CA GLY A 139 -14.95 36.42 -3.90
C GLY A 139 -14.42 35.37 -2.92
N TYR A 140 -13.23 35.56 -2.35
CA TYR A 140 -12.68 34.67 -1.32
C TYR A 140 -12.72 35.33 0.07
N SER A 141 -12.67 34.50 1.10
CA SER A 141 -12.50 34.93 2.49
C SER A 141 -11.42 34.10 3.20
N ARG A 142 -10.92 34.64 4.32
CA ARG A 142 -9.93 33.97 5.17
C ARG A 142 -10.62 33.05 6.17
N PRO A 143 -9.95 31.97 6.62
CA PRO A 143 -10.43 31.21 7.77
C PRO A 143 -10.46 32.09 9.03
N SER A 144 -11.37 31.74 9.95
CA SER A 144 -11.51 32.47 11.22
C SER A 144 -10.28 32.34 12.13
N THR A 145 -9.58 31.21 12.06
CA THR A 145 -8.38 30.90 12.86
C THR A 145 -7.32 30.19 12.02
N GLY A 146 -6.09 30.11 12.54
CA GLY A 146 -4.98 29.38 11.91
C GLY A 146 -4.15 30.25 10.95
N LEU A 147 -3.34 29.60 10.12
CA LEU A 147 -2.20 30.23 9.43
C LEU A 147 -2.60 31.46 8.60
N TYR A 148 -3.59 31.35 7.71
CA TYR A 148 -4.03 32.43 6.82
C TYR A 148 -5.10 33.34 7.42
N SER A 149 -5.48 33.14 8.68
CA SER A 149 -6.40 34.03 9.38
C SER A 149 -5.75 35.40 9.69
N LEU A 150 -6.58 36.38 10.06
CA LEU A 150 -6.09 37.71 10.48
C LEU A 150 -5.30 37.66 11.80
N THR A 151 -5.54 36.65 12.63
CA THR A 151 -4.86 36.45 13.91
C THR A 151 -3.66 35.49 13.79
N GLY A 152 -3.44 34.89 12.61
CA GLY A 152 -2.32 34.01 12.31
C GLY A 152 -1.11 34.75 11.74
N THR A 153 -0.23 34.01 11.08
CA THR A 153 0.91 34.57 10.35
C THR A 153 0.48 35.30 9.07
N GLY A 154 -0.72 35.01 8.57
CA GLY A 154 -1.33 35.65 7.42
C GLY A 154 -0.86 35.08 6.08
N LEU A 155 -1.39 35.67 5.01
CA LEU A 155 -1.00 35.36 3.64
C LEU A 155 0.47 35.72 3.39
N PRO A 156 1.10 35.14 2.36
CA PRO A 156 2.46 35.48 1.95
C PRO A 156 2.62 36.96 1.61
N THR A 157 3.80 37.53 1.85
CA THR A 157 4.14 38.89 1.42
C THR A 157 4.60 38.94 -0.04
N ALA A 158 4.99 37.81 -0.61
CA ALA A 158 5.35 37.64 -2.02
C ALA A 158 4.67 36.38 -2.57
N THR A 159 4.28 36.41 -3.84
CA THR A 159 3.65 35.27 -4.50
C THR A 159 4.66 34.13 -4.61
N ASN A 160 4.41 33.06 -3.86
CA ASN A 160 5.23 31.86 -3.83
C ASN A 160 4.33 30.64 -4.00
N THR A 161 4.83 29.56 -4.62
CA THR A 161 4.09 28.29 -4.70
C THR A 161 4.31 27.43 -3.48
N THR A 162 3.33 26.56 -3.20
CA THR A 162 3.51 25.45 -2.25
C THR A 162 4.59 24.49 -2.73
N ARG A 163 5.18 23.74 -1.80
CA ARG A 163 6.19 22.74 -2.12
C ARG A 163 5.94 21.46 -1.34
N VAL A 164 6.35 20.32 -1.88
CA VAL A 164 6.33 19.02 -1.19
C VAL A 164 7.75 18.59 -0.92
N THR A 165 8.05 18.22 0.32
CA THR A 165 9.29 17.53 0.66
C THR A 165 9.01 16.04 0.76
N VAL A 166 9.61 15.30 -0.17
CA VAL A 166 9.61 13.85 -0.21
C VAL A 166 10.84 13.37 0.56
N SER A 167 10.61 12.63 1.64
CA SER A 167 11.67 12.08 2.48
C SER A 167 12.27 10.82 1.86
N SER A 168 13.46 10.42 2.31
CA SER A 168 14.09 9.14 1.93
C SER A 168 13.43 7.97 2.67
N ASN A 169 12.16 7.71 2.37
CA ASN A 169 11.34 6.65 2.96
C ASN A 169 10.49 5.98 1.85
N GLY A 170 9.68 4.98 2.20
CA GLY A 170 8.88 4.24 1.21
C GLY A 170 7.83 5.07 0.47
N PHE A 171 7.51 6.28 0.95
CA PHE A 171 6.54 7.16 0.29
C PHE A 171 7.05 7.64 -1.07
N SER A 172 8.38 7.78 -1.24
CA SER A 172 8.98 8.13 -2.54
C SER A 172 8.56 7.17 -3.65
N ASN A 173 8.45 5.88 -3.33
CA ASN A 173 8.05 4.85 -4.28
C ASN A 173 6.54 4.91 -4.58
N VAL A 174 5.72 5.26 -3.59
CA VAL A 174 4.26 5.41 -3.76
C VAL A 174 3.94 6.49 -4.79
N ILE A 175 4.52 7.68 -4.64
CA ILE A 175 4.26 8.83 -5.53
C ILE A 175 5.21 8.91 -6.72
N GLY A 176 6.28 8.11 -6.74
CA GLY A 176 7.25 8.11 -7.82
C GLY A 176 8.18 9.33 -7.88
N PHE A 177 8.47 9.99 -6.76
CA PHE A 177 9.40 11.13 -6.68
C PHE A 177 10.64 10.76 -5.88
N SER A 178 11.83 10.99 -6.43
CA SER A 178 13.08 10.84 -5.68
C SER A 178 13.12 11.77 -4.45
N PRO A 179 13.83 11.43 -3.36
CA PRO A 179 13.88 12.27 -2.17
C PRO A 179 14.44 13.67 -2.46
N ALA A 180 13.58 14.69 -2.39
CA ALA A 180 13.91 16.10 -2.57
C ALA A 180 12.72 16.98 -2.17
N THR A 181 12.87 18.29 -2.33
CA THR A 181 11.73 19.23 -2.28
C THR A 181 11.33 19.62 -3.69
N TYR A 182 10.03 19.62 -3.96
CA TYR A 182 9.42 19.87 -5.27
C TYR A 182 8.39 20.99 -5.18
N PRO A 183 8.48 22.05 -6.00
CA PRO A 183 9.61 22.41 -6.87
C PRO A 183 10.94 22.57 -6.11
N SER A 184 12.07 22.36 -6.79
CA SER A 184 13.42 22.39 -6.19
C SER A 184 13.88 23.79 -5.80
N SER A 185 13.45 24.80 -6.55
CA SER A 185 13.60 26.23 -6.22
C SER A 185 12.25 26.85 -5.84
N ILE A 186 12.29 28.02 -5.21
CA ILE A 186 11.08 28.82 -4.98
C ILE A 186 10.56 29.30 -6.34
N GLN A 187 9.26 29.12 -6.58
CA GLN A 187 8.59 29.53 -7.81
C GLN A 187 7.48 30.53 -7.47
N THR A 188 7.16 31.41 -8.42
CA THR A 188 6.13 32.46 -8.26
C THR A 188 4.89 32.23 -9.14
N THR A 189 4.90 31.18 -9.96
CA THR A 189 3.80 30.77 -10.85
C THR A 189 3.45 29.32 -10.61
N ASP A 190 2.22 28.92 -10.93
CA ASP A 190 1.76 27.53 -10.80
C ASP A 190 2.71 26.54 -11.45
N GLN A 191 2.96 25.42 -10.77
CA GLN A 191 3.84 24.35 -11.20
C GLN A 191 3.08 23.04 -11.25
N VAL A 192 3.25 22.32 -12.34
CA VAL A 192 2.77 20.95 -12.50
C VAL A 192 4.00 20.07 -12.72
N LEU A 193 4.20 19.11 -11.82
CA LEU A 193 5.38 18.26 -11.81
C LEU A 193 4.96 16.81 -11.94
N LEU A 194 5.58 16.11 -12.88
CA LEU A 194 5.42 14.66 -13.05
C LEU A 194 6.50 13.93 -12.25
N SER A 195 6.14 12.75 -11.76
CA SER A 195 7.02 11.85 -11.03
C SER A 195 8.25 11.46 -11.87
N ASN A 196 9.43 11.39 -11.26
CA ASN A 196 10.70 11.13 -11.96
C ASN A 196 11.19 9.68 -11.85
N ILE A 197 10.50 8.86 -11.06
CA ILE A 197 10.59 7.41 -11.04
C ILE A 197 9.18 6.83 -11.24
N SER A 198 9.09 5.57 -11.67
CA SER A 198 7.80 4.91 -11.85
C SER A 198 7.07 4.76 -10.51
N PRO A 199 5.85 5.29 -10.37
CA PRO A 199 5.12 5.16 -9.12
C PRO A 199 4.62 3.73 -8.88
N GLN A 200 4.57 3.34 -7.62
CA GLN A 200 4.08 2.07 -7.12
C GLN A 200 3.02 2.32 -6.04
N VAL A 201 1.84 2.80 -6.47
CA VAL A 201 0.71 3.09 -5.56
C VAL A 201 0.32 1.86 -4.75
N ASN A 202 0.38 0.68 -5.35
CA ASN A 202 0.18 -0.58 -4.65
C ASN A 202 1.50 -1.37 -4.63
N PRO A 203 2.11 -1.60 -3.45
CA PRO A 203 3.43 -2.25 -3.36
C PRO A 203 3.39 -3.74 -3.72
N VAL A 204 2.20 -4.37 -3.76
CA VAL A 204 2.05 -5.80 -4.04
C VAL A 204 1.25 -6.00 -5.31
N SER A 205 1.90 -6.63 -6.29
CA SER A 205 1.30 -6.93 -7.60
C SER A 205 0.82 -8.38 -7.70
N SER A 206 1.50 -9.28 -6.98
CA SER A 206 1.21 -10.70 -6.95
C SER A 206 1.66 -11.32 -5.64
N TYR A 207 1.10 -12.48 -5.35
CA TYR A 207 1.36 -13.24 -4.14
C TYR A 207 1.98 -14.59 -4.50
N LEU A 208 2.91 -15.03 -3.66
CA LEU A 208 3.53 -16.35 -3.71
C LEU A 208 3.10 -17.12 -2.47
N ILE A 209 2.64 -18.36 -2.66
CA ILE A 209 2.38 -19.28 -1.56
C ILE A 209 3.59 -20.18 -1.41
N ARG A 210 4.17 -20.19 -0.21
CA ARG A 210 5.29 -21.04 0.17
C ARG A 210 4.82 -22.11 1.14
N SER A 211 5.43 -23.29 1.10
CA SER A 211 5.06 -24.43 1.94
C SER A 211 6.31 -25.16 2.45
N ASN A 212 6.34 -25.49 3.74
CA ASN A 212 7.44 -26.26 4.34
C ASN A 212 7.60 -27.70 3.78
N LEU A 213 6.61 -28.18 3.03
CA LEU A 213 6.64 -29.51 2.40
C LEU A 213 7.37 -29.52 1.05
N ILE A 214 7.59 -28.35 0.44
CA ILE A 214 8.15 -28.22 -0.92
C ILE A 214 9.65 -27.95 -0.84
N ASN A 215 10.43 -28.61 -1.71
CA ASN A 215 11.83 -28.29 -1.92
C ASN A 215 12.22 -28.48 -3.39
N ASN A 216 12.02 -27.42 -4.18
CA ASN A 216 12.41 -27.35 -5.58
C ASN A 216 13.91 -27.08 -5.71
N ARG A 217 14.62 -27.91 -6.48
CA ARG A 217 16.08 -27.82 -6.62
C ARG A 217 16.57 -26.64 -7.47
N ILE A 218 15.67 -26.02 -8.24
CA ILE A 218 16.02 -25.00 -9.26
C ILE A 218 15.49 -23.61 -8.88
N SER A 219 14.47 -23.52 -8.03
CA SER A 219 13.92 -22.23 -7.63
C SER A 219 14.62 -21.68 -6.38
N THR A 220 14.78 -20.36 -6.35
CA THR A 220 15.23 -19.62 -5.18
C THR A 220 14.14 -18.59 -4.86
N PRO A 221 13.39 -18.74 -3.75
CA PRO A 221 13.44 -19.80 -2.75
C PRO A 221 12.88 -21.15 -3.24
N PRO A 222 13.29 -22.28 -2.63
CA PRO A 222 12.93 -23.62 -3.10
C PRO A 222 11.51 -24.06 -2.69
N ASP A 223 10.85 -23.36 -1.79
CA ASP A 223 9.63 -23.79 -1.11
C ASP A 223 8.33 -23.21 -1.71
N ILE A 224 8.39 -22.68 -2.93
CA ILE A 224 7.22 -22.10 -3.62
C ILE A 224 6.26 -23.22 -4.07
N LEU A 225 5.02 -23.15 -3.59
CA LEU A 225 3.91 -24.03 -3.98
C LEU A 225 3.21 -23.53 -5.25
N THR A 226 2.87 -22.23 -5.29
CA THR A 226 2.16 -21.60 -6.42
C THR A 226 2.18 -20.08 -6.28
N SER A 227 1.70 -19.37 -7.31
CA SER A 227 1.54 -17.92 -7.32
C SER A 227 0.14 -17.52 -7.78
N PHE A 228 -0.34 -16.37 -7.34
CA PHE A 228 -1.62 -15.80 -7.78
C PHE A 228 -1.58 -14.27 -7.74
N SER A 229 -2.45 -13.62 -8.52
CA SER A 229 -2.62 -12.17 -8.48
C SER A 229 -3.89 -11.79 -7.72
N PRO A 230 -4.08 -10.52 -7.34
CA PRO A 230 -5.34 -10.02 -6.79
C PRO A 230 -6.55 -10.14 -7.74
N GLN A 231 -6.40 -10.61 -8.97
CA GLN A 231 -7.46 -10.79 -9.98
C GLN A 231 -8.35 -9.56 -10.22
N GLY A 232 -7.79 -8.35 -10.12
CA GLY A 232 -8.54 -7.11 -10.30
C GLY A 232 -9.53 -6.78 -9.18
N THR A 233 -9.46 -7.50 -8.05
CA THR A 233 -10.28 -7.19 -6.87
C THR A 233 -9.88 -5.86 -6.25
N SER A 234 -10.88 -5.07 -5.87
CA SER A 234 -10.71 -3.87 -5.06
C SER A 234 -10.59 -4.23 -3.57
N ILE A 235 -10.16 -3.26 -2.75
CA ILE A 235 -10.12 -3.44 -1.30
C ILE A 235 -11.49 -3.88 -0.74
N GLY A 236 -11.49 -4.86 0.17
CA GLY A 236 -12.68 -5.47 0.75
C GLY A 236 -13.36 -6.55 -0.11
N GLN A 237 -12.93 -6.77 -1.35
CA GLN A 237 -13.48 -7.83 -2.20
C GLN A 237 -12.77 -9.17 -1.99
N LEU A 238 -13.48 -10.28 -2.28
CA LEU A 238 -12.93 -11.62 -2.17
C LEU A 238 -12.05 -11.96 -3.38
N ILE A 239 -10.79 -12.30 -3.13
CA ILE A 239 -9.91 -12.97 -4.10
C ILE A 239 -10.25 -14.46 -4.05
N SER A 240 -10.70 -15.02 -5.17
CA SER A 240 -11.07 -16.42 -5.28
C SER A 240 -10.29 -17.11 -6.40
N ILE A 241 -9.31 -17.91 -6.02
CA ILE A 241 -8.48 -18.70 -6.92
C ILE A 241 -8.97 -20.14 -6.93
N GLN A 242 -9.30 -20.64 -8.12
CA GLN A 242 -9.55 -22.05 -8.38
C GLN A 242 -8.77 -22.43 -9.65
N PRO A 243 -7.61 -23.08 -9.52
CA PRO A 243 -6.80 -23.47 -10.68
C PRO A 243 -7.61 -24.37 -11.62
N PRO A 244 -7.62 -24.11 -12.94
CA PRO A 244 -8.33 -24.97 -13.90
C PRO A 244 -7.72 -26.38 -13.98
N GLU A 245 -6.43 -26.47 -13.66
CA GLU A 245 -5.70 -27.71 -13.50
C GLU A 245 -4.85 -27.66 -12.23
N TYR A 246 -4.69 -28.81 -11.57
CA TYR A 246 -3.89 -28.90 -10.37
C TYR A 246 -2.41 -29.07 -10.74
N GLN A 247 -1.60 -28.08 -10.35
CA GLN A 247 -0.14 -28.18 -10.41
C GLN A 247 0.35 -29.01 -9.23
N TRP A 248 0.68 -30.27 -9.49
CA TRP A 248 1.20 -31.21 -8.48
C TRP A 248 2.70 -31.02 -8.31
N LEU A 249 3.12 -30.75 -7.08
CA LEU A 249 4.53 -30.66 -6.69
C LEU A 249 4.88 -31.77 -5.72
N LEU A 250 6.09 -32.30 -5.85
CA LEU A 250 6.59 -33.36 -4.97
C LEU A 250 6.77 -32.82 -3.54
N ILE A 251 6.21 -33.56 -2.59
CA ILE A 251 6.50 -33.36 -1.16
C ILE A 251 7.87 -33.99 -0.92
N ASN A 252 8.74 -33.28 -0.19
CA ASN A 252 10.01 -33.86 0.23
C ASN A 252 9.76 -35.00 1.23
N ASP A 253 10.38 -36.15 1.00
CA ASP A 253 10.18 -37.33 1.83
C ASP A 253 10.65 -37.06 3.28
N GLY A 254 9.80 -37.39 4.25
CA GLY A 254 10.12 -37.17 5.66
C GLY A 254 8.91 -37.17 6.60
N ALA A 255 9.20 -37.10 7.89
CA ALA A 255 8.19 -37.00 8.94
C ALA A 255 7.93 -35.52 9.30
N TYR A 256 6.68 -35.10 9.17
CA TYR A 256 6.24 -33.72 9.43
C TYR A 256 5.16 -33.69 10.49
N SER A 257 5.30 -32.81 11.49
CA SER A 257 4.29 -32.59 12.54
C SER A 257 3.21 -31.58 12.12
N ASN A 258 3.50 -30.76 11.11
CA ASN A 258 2.61 -29.72 10.63
C ASN A 258 2.86 -29.38 9.15
N ILE A 259 1.83 -28.82 8.52
CA ILE A 259 1.91 -28.10 7.25
C ILE A 259 1.87 -26.61 7.57
N THR A 260 2.88 -25.86 7.15
CA THR A 260 2.91 -24.41 7.24
C THR A 260 2.88 -23.82 5.84
N LEU A 261 1.86 -23.01 5.55
CA LEU A 261 1.81 -22.15 4.37
C LEU A 261 2.14 -20.72 4.76
N SER A 262 2.93 -20.02 3.95
CA SER A 262 3.15 -18.57 4.10
C SER A 262 2.92 -17.86 2.77
N ILE A 263 2.14 -16.79 2.81
CA ILE A 263 1.91 -15.91 1.67
C ILE A 263 2.87 -14.73 1.76
N VAL A 264 3.59 -14.47 0.67
CA VAL A 264 4.54 -13.36 0.50
C VAL A 264 4.27 -12.62 -0.81
N ASP A 265 4.84 -11.42 -0.98
CA ASP A 265 4.73 -10.65 -2.22
C ASP A 265 5.67 -11.18 -3.33
N GLN A 266 5.67 -10.49 -4.48
CA GLN A 266 6.53 -10.82 -5.62
C GLN A 266 8.04 -10.78 -5.31
N ASP A 267 8.45 -10.04 -4.27
CA ASP A 267 9.83 -9.81 -3.86
C ASP A 267 10.18 -10.62 -2.59
N PHE A 268 9.31 -11.56 -2.21
CA PHE A 268 9.41 -12.43 -1.02
C PHE A 268 9.31 -11.69 0.32
N ASN A 269 8.84 -10.45 0.34
CA ASN A 269 8.54 -9.74 1.58
C ASN A 269 7.23 -10.23 2.18
N ASN A 270 7.12 -10.05 3.49
CA ASN A 270 5.89 -10.36 4.19
C ASN A 270 4.76 -9.41 3.78
N VAL A 271 3.60 -9.98 3.51
CA VAL A 271 2.35 -9.22 3.29
C VAL A 271 1.51 -9.25 4.56
N LYS A 272 0.70 -8.21 4.77
CA LYS A 272 -0.29 -8.17 5.85
C LYS A 272 -1.70 -8.15 5.26
N PHE A 273 -2.51 -9.12 5.67
CA PHE A 273 -3.95 -9.12 5.43
C PHE A 273 -4.67 -8.60 6.68
N GLU A 274 -5.41 -7.51 6.57
CA GLU A 274 -6.14 -6.95 7.71
C GLU A 274 -7.36 -7.81 8.07
N ASP A 275 -7.93 -8.53 7.11
CA ASP A 275 -8.99 -9.51 7.35
C ASP A 275 -8.39 -10.91 7.54
N SER A 276 -8.74 -11.56 8.65
CA SER A 276 -8.34 -12.92 9.00
C SER A 276 -9.23 -14.00 8.36
N ASN A 277 -10.32 -13.61 7.68
CA ASN A 277 -11.23 -14.54 7.06
C ASN A 277 -10.64 -15.09 5.75
N SER A 278 -10.31 -16.38 5.77
CA SER A 278 -9.73 -17.09 4.64
C SER A 278 -10.11 -18.55 4.64
N LEU A 279 -10.03 -19.15 3.46
CA LEU A 279 -10.18 -20.57 3.22
C LEU A 279 -9.15 -21.00 2.17
N ILE A 280 -8.26 -21.92 2.52
CA ILE A 280 -7.27 -22.50 1.62
C ILE A 280 -7.47 -24.01 1.64
N MET A 281 -7.66 -24.60 0.46
CA MET A 281 -7.84 -26.03 0.29
C MET A 281 -6.65 -26.61 -0.47
N LEU A 282 -5.95 -27.55 0.18
CA LEU A 282 -4.86 -28.31 -0.41
C LEU A 282 -5.31 -29.74 -0.69
N LEU A 283 -4.79 -30.32 -1.75
CA LEU A 283 -4.94 -31.74 -2.05
C LEU A 283 -3.58 -32.41 -1.94
N ILE A 284 -3.53 -33.55 -1.27
CA ILE A 284 -2.35 -34.41 -1.20
C ILE A 284 -2.72 -35.77 -1.79
N ARG A 285 -1.86 -36.32 -2.64
CA ARG A 285 -2.05 -37.65 -3.21
C ARG A 285 -0.76 -38.44 -3.28
N ASP A 286 -0.89 -39.74 -3.43
CA ASP A 286 0.23 -40.59 -3.82
C ASP A 286 0.64 -40.26 -5.25
N ARG A 287 1.96 -40.14 -5.48
CA ARG A 287 2.51 -39.93 -6.81
C ARG A 287 2.09 -41.08 -7.72
N LYS A 288 1.50 -40.74 -8.87
CA LYS A 288 1.24 -41.74 -9.91
C LYS A 288 2.59 -42.16 -10.50
N GLN A 289 2.87 -43.47 -10.47
CA GLN A 289 4.03 -44.07 -11.13
C GLN A 289 3.93 -43.89 -12.65
#